data_AF-A0A7Y4XCD6-F1
#
_entry.id   AF-A0A7Y4XCD6-F1
#
_cell.length_a   1.000
_cell.length_b   1.000
_cell.length_c   1.000
_cell.angle_alpha   90.00
_cell.angle_beta   90.00
_cell.angle_gamma   90.00
#
_symmetry.space_group_name_H-M   'P 1'
#
loop_
_entity.id
_entity.type
_entity.pdbx_description
1 polymer ?
#
loop_
_entity_poly.entity_id
_entity_poly.type
_entity_poly.pdbx_seq_one_letter_code
_entity_poly.pdbx_strand_id
1 'polypeptide(L)'
;MSQQTSSIGQLIDHLSHGWKADYSGLTSEFTQLWQEKLNAKVESQVSGKNSLRFISDLSEIRLRGMNDVPCLLTAGDGAEDLRDFWRKSAGLGRLPLVIALSEHAYRQAEYLITDARGLLLSSIQTKQLLTAASSREFLIKQLNRQIPKQRLIPFDFLRPAEGGMFFGRGSELSRLLLEDQTSFAIAGPGKVGKSSLIKHYQRQAIRKRDPRGSYRYYIDFYDCQDTSPDGVARFFAMKIDPSKKSSRMLASGLLDFMKYQAFCHGGALDLLLDEVDEVCHGKAFYLLGEAAKEGYCRLVLGGKGMLLQTMLSDKSPLRSRLELIKLEPLDPDSARQLFLEPLQCLELKISDEGGLIKRIFSMTGRLPHLLQLFGKKLATLAIEGNISEITAQHVETLKWDFSVAQMFTDPLLRLADAEARLLGLLLIKDSRHEFSVPVIQQLAAPENLPSDLRKITKLCNDLVISNVLSWCGGKYCVANESLYSYASNLGLLADEALDEARMAVRKQNELFPLAVY
;
A
#
# COMPACT_ATOMS: atom_id res chain seq x y z
N MET A 1 -20.36 6.15 -35.63
CA MET A 1 -18.90 6.11 -35.47
C MET A 1 -18.15 7.00 -36.47
N SER A 2 -18.56 7.12 -37.74
CA SER A 2 -17.84 7.92 -38.76
C SER A 2 -17.74 9.44 -38.49
N GLN A 3 -18.73 10.05 -37.85
CA GLN A 3 -18.71 11.49 -37.55
C GLN A 3 -17.72 11.87 -36.42
N GLN A 4 -17.52 11.01 -35.43
CA GLN A 4 -16.57 11.25 -34.32
C GLN A 4 -15.10 11.05 -34.73
N THR A 5 -14.79 10.12 -35.64
CA THR A 5 -13.43 9.95 -36.16
C THR A 5 -12.99 11.15 -36.99
N SER A 6 -13.92 11.78 -37.71
CA SER A 6 -13.67 13.01 -38.46
C SER A 6 -13.31 14.19 -37.54
N SER A 7 -13.90 14.30 -36.35
CA SER A 7 -13.61 15.40 -35.41
C SER A 7 -12.26 15.23 -34.70
N ILE A 8 -11.88 13.99 -34.31
CA ILE A 8 -10.58 13.72 -33.66
C ILE A 8 -9.41 14.01 -34.60
N GLY A 9 -9.52 13.59 -35.87
CA GLY A 9 -8.51 13.87 -36.89
C GLY A 9 -8.29 15.37 -37.08
N GLN A 10 -9.39 16.12 -37.24
CA GLN A 10 -9.38 17.59 -37.39
C GLN A 10 -8.77 18.29 -36.17
N LEU A 11 -9.09 17.86 -34.95
CA LEU A 11 -8.52 18.42 -33.73
C LEU A 11 -6.99 18.25 -33.69
N ILE A 12 -6.50 17.04 -33.95
CA ILE A 12 -5.06 16.77 -33.96
C ILE A 12 -4.36 17.54 -35.08
N ASP A 13 -4.99 17.63 -36.25
CA ASP A 13 -4.45 18.39 -37.37
C ASP A 13 -4.38 19.89 -37.03
N HIS A 14 -5.42 20.47 -36.41
CA HIS A 14 -5.40 21.85 -35.95
C HIS A 14 -4.29 22.10 -34.92
N LEU A 15 -4.18 21.23 -33.90
CA LEU A 15 -3.14 21.36 -32.88
C LEU A 15 -1.72 21.17 -33.47
N SER A 16 -1.55 20.38 -34.52
CA SER A 16 -0.23 20.18 -35.16
C SER A 16 0.36 21.45 -35.80
N HIS A 17 -0.49 22.40 -36.22
CA HIS A 17 -0.08 23.69 -36.78
C HIS A 17 0.29 24.73 -35.71
N GLY A 18 0.12 24.39 -34.43
CA GLY A 18 0.41 25.25 -33.29
C GLY A 18 -0.80 26.05 -32.80
N TRP A 19 -0.71 26.51 -31.54
CA TRP A 19 -1.73 27.29 -30.85
C TRP A 19 -1.10 28.35 -29.94
N LYS A 20 -1.84 29.42 -29.66
CA LYS A 20 -1.44 30.46 -28.70
C LYS A 20 -1.83 30.05 -27.27
N ALA A 21 -1.18 30.64 -26.27
CA ALA A 21 -1.48 30.37 -24.86
C ALA A 21 -2.96 30.62 -24.49
N ASP A 22 -3.59 31.60 -25.15
CA ASP A 22 -4.99 31.98 -24.90
C ASP A 22 -6.02 31.04 -25.56
N TYR A 23 -5.57 30.08 -26.38
CA TYR A 23 -6.42 29.12 -27.09
C TYR A 23 -6.75 27.90 -26.22
N SER A 24 -7.38 28.12 -25.06
CA SER A 24 -7.71 27.07 -24.10
C SER A 24 -8.77 26.07 -24.58
N GLY A 25 -9.58 26.42 -25.59
CA GLY A 25 -10.66 25.56 -26.09
C GLY A 25 -10.17 24.24 -26.68
N LEU A 26 -9.21 24.29 -27.62
CA LEU A 26 -8.69 23.10 -28.31
C LEU A 26 -7.88 22.20 -27.37
N THR A 27 -7.11 22.79 -26.45
CA THR A 27 -6.34 22.02 -25.46
C THR A 27 -7.25 21.36 -24.43
N SER A 28 -8.34 22.01 -24.04
CA SER A 28 -9.36 21.42 -23.15
C SER A 28 -10.11 20.28 -23.85
N GLU A 29 -10.50 20.47 -25.12
CA GLU A 29 -11.14 19.41 -25.92
C GLU A 29 -10.24 18.17 -26.03
N PHE A 30 -8.93 18.37 -26.28
CA PHE A 30 -7.96 17.27 -26.28
C PHE A 30 -7.92 16.54 -24.93
N THR A 31 -7.84 17.27 -23.81
CA THR A 31 -7.79 16.64 -22.48
C THR A 31 -9.08 15.91 -22.14
N GLN A 32 -10.23 16.40 -22.58
CA GLN A 32 -11.51 15.72 -22.39
C GLN A 32 -11.54 14.41 -23.18
N LEU A 33 -11.14 14.42 -24.45
CA LEU A 33 -11.04 13.20 -25.26
C LEU A 33 -10.03 12.21 -24.65
N TRP A 34 -8.91 12.70 -24.13
CA TRP A 34 -7.93 11.88 -23.42
C TRP A 34 -8.54 11.19 -22.20
N GLN A 35 -9.25 11.95 -21.35
CA GLN A 35 -9.95 11.42 -20.17
C GLN A 35 -10.97 10.35 -20.56
N GLU A 36 -11.83 10.65 -21.54
CA GLU A 36 -12.90 9.75 -22.00
C GLU A 36 -12.33 8.45 -22.58
N LYS A 37 -11.31 8.55 -23.45
CA LYS A 37 -10.75 7.39 -24.17
C LYS A 37 -9.93 6.47 -23.28
N LEU A 38 -9.22 7.04 -22.31
CA LEU A 38 -8.37 6.26 -21.40
C LEU A 38 -9.05 5.94 -20.07
N ASN A 39 -10.28 6.42 -19.85
CA ASN A 39 -10.95 6.40 -18.54
C ASN A 39 -10.03 6.98 -17.45
N ALA A 40 -9.37 8.09 -17.78
CA ALA A 40 -8.35 8.72 -16.95
C ALA A 40 -8.88 9.99 -16.30
N LYS A 41 -8.29 10.38 -15.17
CA LYS A 41 -8.53 11.71 -14.58
C LYS A 41 -7.38 12.62 -14.96
N VAL A 42 -7.67 13.84 -15.43
CA VAL A 42 -6.64 14.85 -15.70
C VAL A 42 -6.68 15.91 -14.60
N GLU A 43 -5.54 16.13 -13.96
CA GLU A 43 -5.30 17.13 -12.93
C GLU A 43 -4.36 18.20 -13.45
N SER A 44 -4.57 19.45 -13.01
CA SER A 44 -3.71 20.62 -13.28
C SER A 44 -3.36 20.84 -14.75
N GLN A 45 -4.05 21.75 -15.42
CA GLN A 45 -3.79 22.09 -16.82
C GLN A 45 -3.06 23.44 -16.91
N VAL A 46 -1.88 23.45 -17.53
CA VAL A 46 -1.13 24.67 -17.83
C VAL A 46 -0.91 24.75 -19.34
N SER A 47 -1.62 25.67 -19.99
CA SER A 47 -1.48 25.93 -21.43
C SER A 47 -0.41 26.98 -21.67
N GLY A 48 0.54 26.68 -22.54
CA GLY A 48 1.55 27.59 -23.06
C GLY A 48 1.39 27.77 -24.58
N LYS A 49 2.34 28.45 -25.21
CA LYS A 49 2.40 28.58 -26.68
C LYS A 49 2.87 27.25 -27.27
N ASN A 50 2.02 26.58 -28.04
CA ASN A 50 2.26 25.26 -28.61
C ASN A 50 2.61 24.16 -27.59
N SER A 51 2.30 24.38 -26.32
CA SER A 51 2.58 23.44 -25.24
C SER A 51 1.39 23.35 -24.29
N LEU A 52 1.15 22.16 -23.75
CA LEU A 52 0.12 21.90 -22.77
C LEU A 52 0.65 20.86 -21.80
N ARG A 53 0.77 21.26 -20.53
CA ARG A 53 1.21 20.40 -19.44
C ARG A 53 0.01 19.99 -18.61
N PHE A 54 -0.08 18.71 -18.31
CA PHE A 54 -1.11 18.18 -17.43
C PHE A 54 -0.64 16.92 -16.71
N ILE A 55 -1.32 16.55 -15.63
CA ILE A 55 -1.08 15.29 -14.91
C ILE A 55 -2.25 14.37 -15.21
N SER A 56 -1.97 13.14 -15.64
CA SER A 56 -3.00 12.13 -15.92
C SER A 56 -2.91 10.99 -14.91
N ASP A 57 -3.98 10.69 -14.20
CA ASP A 57 -4.10 9.46 -13.42
C ASP A 57 -4.47 8.31 -14.37
N LEU A 58 -3.47 7.52 -14.73
CA LEU A 58 -3.61 6.32 -15.55
C LEU A 58 -3.59 5.06 -14.68
N SER A 59 -3.97 5.16 -13.40
CA SER A 59 -3.89 4.07 -12.42
C SER A 59 -4.51 2.76 -12.89
N GLU A 60 -5.54 2.83 -13.76
CA GLU A 60 -6.16 1.68 -14.41
C GLU A 60 -5.15 0.83 -15.18
N ILE A 61 -4.13 1.42 -15.80
CA ILE A 61 -3.00 0.68 -16.35
C ILE A 61 -2.10 0.25 -15.21
N ARG A 62 -2.12 -1.04 -14.86
CA ARG A 62 -1.39 -1.63 -13.73
C ARG A 62 0.09 -1.82 -14.06
N LEU A 63 0.77 -0.73 -14.42
CA LEU A 63 2.21 -0.67 -14.66
C LEU A 63 2.85 0.38 -13.75
N ARG A 64 4.16 0.24 -13.51
CA ARG A 64 4.89 1.17 -12.65
C ARG A 64 4.83 2.58 -13.22
N GLY A 65 4.56 3.56 -12.35
CA GLY A 65 4.59 4.97 -12.71
C GLY A 65 3.36 5.46 -13.46
N MET A 66 2.26 4.70 -13.47
CA MET A 66 0.99 5.09 -14.09
C MET A 66 0.08 5.94 -13.19
N ASN A 67 0.53 6.24 -11.97
CA ASN A 67 -0.17 7.15 -11.06
C ASN A 67 0.42 8.55 -11.23
N ASP A 68 -0.44 9.56 -11.35
CA ASP A 68 -0.03 10.96 -11.51
C ASP A 68 1.02 11.16 -12.62
N VAL A 69 0.72 10.65 -13.81
CA VAL A 69 1.60 10.66 -14.98
C VAL A 69 1.74 12.08 -15.49
N PRO A 70 2.94 12.70 -15.44
CA PRO A 70 3.14 14.00 -16.03
C PRO A 70 3.12 13.85 -17.56
N CYS A 71 2.25 14.61 -18.21
CA CYS A 71 2.04 14.63 -19.64
C CYS A 71 2.40 16.00 -20.22
N LEU A 72 3.07 15.98 -21.37
CA LEU A 72 3.30 17.17 -22.19
C LEU A 72 2.77 16.92 -23.60
N LEU A 73 1.80 17.71 -24.02
CA LEU A 73 1.41 17.84 -25.41
C LEU A 73 2.17 19.02 -26.03
N THR A 74 2.85 18.80 -27.15
CA THR A 74 3.67 19.80 -27.81
C THR A 74 3.52 19.76 -29.33
N ALA A 75 3.61 20.93 -29.96
CA ALA A 75 3.63 21.10 -31.41
C ALA A 75 4.60 22.22 -31.82
N GLY A 76 4.86 22.37 -33.11
CA GLY A 76 5.71 23.45 -33.64
C GLY A 76 7.11 23.51 -32.99
N ASP A 77 7.45 24.67 -32.42
CA ASP A 77 8.80 25.04 -31.93
C ASP A 77 8.90 25.09 -30.39
N GLY A 78 8.21 24.18 -29.69
CA GLY A 78 8.12 24.12 -28.22
C GLY A 78 9.36 23.54 -27.49
N ALA A 79 10.57 23.75 -28.02
CA ALA A 79 11.79 23.08 -27.54
C ALA A 79 12.13 23.39 -26.07
N GLU A 80 11.97 24.65 -25.64
CA GLU A 80 12.27 25.08 -24.28
C GLU A 80 11.31 24.45 -23.26
N ASP A 81 10.01 24.45 -23.58
CA ASP A 81 8.98 23.85 -22.73
C ASP A 81 9.19 22.34 -22.56
N LEU A 82 9.63 21.67 -23.63
CA LEU A 82 9.97 20.26 -23.62
C LEU A 82 11.17 19.95 -22.71
N ARG A 83 12.25 20.75 -22.80
CA ARG A 83 13.42 20.59 -21.91
C ARG A 83 13.08 20.86 -20.45
N ASP A 84 12.33 21.93 -20.18
CA ASP A 84 11.90 22.27 -18.81
C ASP A 84 10.97 21.20 -18.23
N PHE A 85 10.00 20.73 -19.02
CA PHE A 85 9.13 19.62 -18.63
C PHE A 85 9.92 18.37 -18.30
N TRP A 86 10.85 17.98 -19.18
CA TRP A 86 11.65 16.77 -18.98
C TRP A 86 12.52 16.89 -17.73
N ARG A 87 13.19 18.02 -17.53
CA ARG A 87 14.01 18.27 -16.33
C ARG A 87 13.22 18.17 -15.02
N LYS A 88 11.96 18.62 -15.01
CA LYS A 88 11.09 18.59 -13.83
C LYS A 88 10.39 17.25 -13.61
N SER A 89 10.12 16.52 -14.69
CA SER A 89 9.24 15.34 -14.68
C SER A 89 10.01 14.02 -14.73
N ALA A 90 11.19 14.02 -15.35
CA ALA A 90 12.05 12.84 -15.39
C ALA A 90 12.69 12.61 -14.02
N GLY A 91 12.35 11.49 -13.39
CA GLY A 91 12.86 11.11 -12.07
C GLY A 91 12.74 9.62 -11.83
N LEU A 92 13.39 9.13 -10.77
CA LEU A 92 13.30 7.73 -10.38
C LEU A 92 11.84 7.37 -10.06
N GLY A 93 11.30 6.36 -10.75
CA GLY A 93 9.94 5.86 -10.53
C GLY A 93 8.83 6.65 -11.23
N ARG A 94 9.15 7.74 -11.94
CA ARG A 94 8.19 8.47 -12.78
C ARG A 94 8.34 8.05 -14.24
N LEU A 95 7.23 8.09 -14.97
CA LEU A 95 7.18 7.77 -16.39
C LEU A 95 6.51 8.93 -17.14
N PRO A 96 7.24 10.02 -17.42
CA PRO A 96 6.70 11.13 -18.20
C PRO A 96 6.25 10.69 -19.59
N LEU A 97 5.16 11.28 -20.06
CA LEU A 97 4.57 11.04 -21.37
C LEU A 97 4.64 12.31 -22.21
N VAL A 98 5.23 12.22 -23.40
CA VAL A 98 5.30 13.32 -24.36
C VAL A 98 4.49 12.96 -25.60
N ILE A 99 3.59 13.86 -25.98
CA ILE A 99 2.71 13.75 -27.15
C ILE A 99 3.15 14.84 -28.13
N ALA A 100 3.87 14.44 -29.17
CA ALA A 100 4.40 15.34 -30.19
C ALA A 100 3.52 15.32 -31.43
N LEU A 101 2.79 16.42 -31.66
CA LEU A 101 1.82 16.51 -32.75
C LEU A 101 2.42 16.97 -34.09
N SER A 102 3.65 17.45 -34.10
CA SER A 102 4.40 17.79 -35.32
C SER A 102 5.69 16.95 -35.43
N GLU A 103 6.14 16.70 -36.66
CA GLU A 103 7.39 15.97 -36.94
C GLU A 103 8.59 16.66 -36.28
N HIS A 104 8.61 18.00 -36.30
CA HIS A 104 9.66 18.78 -35.67
C HIS A 104 9.70 18.57 -34.15
N ALA A 105 8.55 18.65 -33.47
CA ALA A 105 8.47 18.41 -32.03
C ALA A 105 8.82 16.95 -31.67
N TYR A 106 8.47 16.00 -32.53
CA TYR A 106 8.78 14.59 -32.33
C TYR A 106 10.29 14.35 -32.34
N ARG A 107 11.01 14.86 -33.35
CA ARG A 107 12.48 14.74 -33.43
C ARG A 107 13.19 15.41 -32.25
N GLN A 108 12.69 16.56 -31.81
CA GLN A 108 13.23 17.23 -30.62
C GLN A 108 13.02 16.39 -29.34
N ALA A 109 11.85 15.77 -29.20
CA ALA A 109 11.52 14.90 -28.08
C ALA A 109 12.34 13.61 -28.11
N GLU A 110 12.52 12.99 -29.28
CA GLU A 110 13.33 11.78 -29.46
C GLU A 110 14.78 11.98 -28.99
N TYR A 111 15.37 13.16 -29.24
CA TYR A 111 16.73 13.46 -28.76
C TYR A 111 16.82 13.62 -27.23
N LEU A 112 15.77 14.13 -26.59
CA LEU A 112 15.75 14.41 -25.15
C LEU A 112 15.29 13.20 -24.31
N ILE A 113 14.36 12.42 -24.86
CA ILE A 113 13.80 11.23 -24.25
C ILE A 113 14.74 10.07 -24.56
N THR A 114 15.67 9.82 -23.65
CA THR A 114 16.51 8.62 -23.72
C THR A 114 15.65 7.36 -23.66
N ASP A 115 16.00 6.35 -24.45
CA ASP A 115 15.31 5.07 -24.80
C ASP A 115 14.60 4.25 -23.69
N ALA A 116 14.56 4.68 -22.43
CA ALA A 116 13.91 3.92 -21.36
C ALA A 116 13.29 4.76 -20.24
N ARG A 117 13.15 6.08 -20.42
CA ARG A 117 12.77 6.99 -19.31
C ARG A 117 11.42 7.67 -19.45
N GLY A 118 10.71 7.48 -20.55
CA GLY A 118 9.39 8.04 -20.78
C GLY A 118 8.75 7.46 -22.03
N LEU A 119 7.49 7.81 -22.27
CA LEU A 119 6.75 7.41 -23.46
C LEU A 119 6.69 8.58 -24.43
N LEU A 120 7.04 8.35 -25.70
CA LEU A 120 6.90 9.33 -26.77
C LEU A 120 5.84 8.87 -27.77
N LEU A 121 4.81 9.68 -27.99
CA LEU A 121 3.77 9.44 -28.98
C LEU A 121 3.86 10.47 -30.11
N SER A 122 3.94 9.99 -31.35
CA SER A 122 3.80 10.82 -32.54
C SER A 122 2.36 11.24 -32.80
N SER A 123 2.16 12.20 -33.70
CA SER A 123 0.83 12.60 -34.17
C SER A 123 0.01 11.41 -34.68
N ILE A 124 0.64 10.51 -35.44
CA ILE A 124 -0.01 9.30 -35.98
C ILE A 124 -0.41 8.35 -34.85
N GLN A 125 0.51 8.07 -33.92
CA GLN A 125 0.21 7.21 -32.77
C GLN A 125 -0.86 7.80 -31.87
N THR A 126 -0.92 9.12 -31.74
CA THR A 126 -1.94 9.84 -30.96
C THR A 126 -3.31 9.73 -31.62
N LYS A 127 -3.40 9.90 -32.95
CA LYS A 127 -4.63 9.63 -33.71
C LYS A 127 -5.09 8.19 -33.52
N GLN A 128 -4.18 7.22 -33.67
CA GLN A 128 -4.48 5.81 -33.45
C GLN A 128 -4.97 5.54 -32.03
N LEU A 129 -4.30 6.09 -31.01
CA LEU A 129 -4.69 5.96 -29.61
C LEU A 129 -6.12 6.45 -29.37
N LEU A 130 -6.47 7.66 -29.81
CA LEU A 130 -7.78 8.26 -29.54
C LEU A 130 -8.91 7.67 -30.41
N THR A 131 -8.57 7.01 -31.52
CA THR A 131 -9.55 6.37 -32.42
C THR A 131 -9.69 4.87 -32.21
N ALA A 132 -8.76 4.23 -31.49
CA ALA A 132 -8.78 2.78 -31.26
C ALA A 132 -10.05 2.33 -30.52
N ALA A 133 -10.51 1.11 -30.85
CA ALA A 133 -11.61 0.47 -30.12
C ALA A 133 -11.24 0.23 -28.63
N SER A 134 -9.96 -0.07 -28.37
CA SER A 134 -9.38 -0.18 -27.02
C SER A 134 -8.13 0.71 -26.92
N SER A 135 -8.34 1.99 -26.61
CA SER A 135 -7.25 2.97 -26.43
C SER A 135 -6.29 2.55 -25.31
N ARG A 136 -6.80 1.94 -24.25
CA ARG A 136 -5.99 1.42 -23.13
C ARG A 136 -5.03 0.33 -23.57
N GLU A 137 -5.50 -0.67 -24.31
CA GLU A 137 -4.62 -1.73 -24.85
C GLU A 137 -3.58 -1.17 -25.82
N PHE A 138 -3.97 -0.20 -26.65
CA PHE A 138 -3.02 0.47 -27.53
C PHE A 138 -1.92 1.16 -26.73
N LEU A 139 -2.26 1.89 -25.67
CA LEU A 139 -1.30 2.55 -24.81
C LEU A 139 -0.37 1.54 -24.10
N ILE A 140 -0.92 0.44 -23.58
CA ILE A 140 -0.14 -0.66 -22.97
C ILE A 140 0.87 -1.23 -23.97
N LYS A 141 0.47 -1.45 -25.23
CA LYS A 141 1.36 -1.90 -26.30
C LYS A 141 2.49 -0.91 -26.58
N GLN A 142 2.18 0.40 -26.62
CA GLN A 142 3.22 1.42 -26.81
C GLN A 142 4.20 1.47 -25.62
N LEU A 143 3.70 1.34 -24.39
CA LEU A 143 4.54 1.28 -23.18
C LEU A 143 5.49 0.08 -23.23
N ASN A 144 4.97 -1.12 -23.47
CA ASN A 144 5.79 -2.35 -23.54
C ASN A 144 6.77 -2.35 -24.72
N ARG A 145 6.48 -1.60 -25.79
CA ARG A 145 7.37 -1.46 -26.96
C ARG A 145 8.51 -0.47 -26.72
N GLN A 146 8.24 0.66 -26.06
CA GLN A 146 9.22 1.74 -25.90
C GLN A 146 10.01 1.65 -24.59
N ILE A 147 9.48 0.97 -23.57
CA ILE A 147 10.07 0.93 -22.23
C ILE A 147 10.37 -0.53 -21.86
N PRO A 148 11.59 -0.84 -21.41
CA PRO A 148 11.94 -2.18 -20.96
C PRO A 148 10.96 -2.69 -19.89
N LYS A 149 10.40 -3.89 -20.10
CA LYS A 149 9.37 -4.48 -19.22
C LYS A 149 9.79 -4.51 -17.74
N GLN A 150 11.08 -4.71 -17.45
CA GLN A 150 11.63 -4.69 -16.09
C GLN A 150 11.35 -3.37 -15.35
N ARG A 151 11.32 -2.24 -16.06
CA ARG A 151 11.01 -0.93 -15.48
C ARG A 151 9.51 -0.73 -15.27
N LEU A 152 8.68 -1.47 -15.99
CA LEU A 152 7.22 -1.40 -15.92
C LEU A 152 6.63 -2.31 -14.83
N ILE A 153 7.40 -3.22 -14.23
CA ILE A 153 6.93 -4.12 -13.15
C ILE A 153 6.43 -3.29 -11.95
N PRO A 154 5.13 -3.30 -11.61
CA PRO A 154 4.58 -2.42 -10.59
C PRO A 154 4.66 -2.98 -9.17
N PHE A 155 4.95 -4.27 -9.02
CA PHE A 155 4.98 -4.94 -7.72
C PHE A 155 6.07 -4.38 -6.80
N ASP A 156 5.65 -3.85 -5.64
CA ASP A 156 6.53 -3.35 -4.59
C ASP A 156 5.98 -3.75 -3.21
N PHE A 157 6.62 -4.74 -2.60
CA PHE A 157 6.24 -5.25 -1.28
C PHE A 157 6.98 -4.54 -0.13
N LEU A 158 7.91 -3.64 -0.44
CA LEU A 158 8.70 -2.89 0.55
C LEU A 158 8.09 -1.53 0.85
N ARG A 159 7.36 -0.96 -0.10
CA ARG A 159 6.68 0.33 0.04
C ARG A 159 5.17 0.16 0.18
N PRO A 160 4.47 1.09 0.84
CA PRO A 160 3.02 1.15 0.79
C PRO A 160 2.52 1.19 -0.66
N ALA A 161 1.45 0.47 -0.93
CA ALA A 161 0.85 0.43 -2.27
C ALA A 161 0.29 1.80 -2.66
N GLU A 162 0.50 2.20 -3.91
CA GLU A 162 0.10 3.51 -4.42
C GLU A 162 -0.73 3.39 -5.70
N GLY A 163 -1.69 4.33 -5.85
CA GLY A 163 -2.64 4.43 -6.96
C GLY A 163 -3.15 3.08 -7.44
N GLY A 164 -2.84 2.69 -8.68
CA GLY A 164 -3.33 1.47 -9.33
C GLY A 164 -2.98 0.16 -8.64
N MET A 165 -2.04 0.14 -7.70
CA MET A 165 -1.68 -1.07 -6.95
C MET A 165 -2.42 -1.21 -5.61
N PHE A 166 -3.37 -0.30 -5.31
CA PHE A 166 -4.19 -0.34 -4.11
C PHE A 166 -5.51 -1.10 -4.36
N PHE A 167 -5.63 -2.33 -3.84
CA PHE A 167 -6.77 -3.23 -4.09
C PHE A 167 -7.55 -3.59 -2.82
N GLY A 168 -8.84 -3.91 -3.00
CA GLY A 168 -9.75 -4.54 -2.02
C GLY A 168 -10.17 -3.73 -0.80
N ARG A 169 -9.50 -2.61 -0.51
CA ARG A 169 -9.81 -1.78 0.66
C ARG A 169 -10.84 -0.68 0.42
N GLY A 170 -11.77 -0.93 -0.50
CA GLY A 170 -12.75 0.06 -0.95
C GLY A 170 -13.74 0.44 0.15
N SER A 171 -14.19 -0.53 0.93
CA SER A 171 -15.13 -0.31 2.04
C SER A 171 -14.45 0.46 3.18
N GLU A 172 -13.27 0.03 3.63
CA GLU A 172 -12.52 0.71 4.70
C GLU A 172 -12.15 2.14 4.30
N LEU A 173 -11.70 2.34 3.05
CA LEU A 173 -11.41 3.68 2.53
C LEU A 173 -12.67 4.56 2.48
N SER A 174 -13.80 4.00 2.04
CA SER A 174 -15.08 4.72 1.98
C SER A 174 -15.51 5.17 3.37
N ARG A 175 -15.36 4.33 4.39
CA ARG A 175 -15.62 4.70 5.78
C ARG A 175 -14.76 5.87 6.23
N LEU A 176 -13.45 5.81 5.99
CA LEU A 176 -12.53 6.93 6.33
C LEU A 176 -12.91 8.25 5.64
N LEU A 177 -13.45 8.20 4.42
CA LEU A 177 -13.86 9.38 3.65
C LEU A 177 -15.20 9.96 4.11
N LEU A 178 -16.20 9.09 4.35
CA LEU A 178 -17.58 9.47 4.60
C LEU A 178 -17.88 9.73 6.08
N GLU A 179 -17.29 8.98 7.01
CA GLU A 179 -17.51 9.12 8.46
C GLU A 179 -16.55 10.17 9.02
N ASP A 180 -16.93 11.44 8.90
CA ASP A 180 -16.09 12.61 9.16
C ASP A 180 -15.93 12.99 10.63
N GLN A 181 -16.86 12.58 11.48
CA GLN A 181 -16.81 12.81 12.93
C GLN A 181 -16.26 11.61 13.71
N THR A 182 -16.03 10.47 13.03
CA THR A 182 -15.58 9.24 13.67
C THR A 182 -14.06 9.14 13.68
N SER A 183 -13.47 8.84 14.83
CA SER A 183 -12.05 8.48 14.95
C SER A 183 -11.88 6.96 14.78
N PHE A 184 -10.78 6.54 14.14
CA PHE A 184 -10.55 5.15 13.76
C PHE A 184 -9.22 4.61 14.28
N ALA A 185 -9.22 3.35 14.70
CA ALA A 185 -8.02 2.55 14.91
C ALA A 185 -7.95 1.46 13.84
N ILE A 186 -7.02 1.60 12.91
CA ILE A 186 -6.71 0.63 11.86
C ILE A 186 -5.65 -0.33 12.41
N ALA A 187 -6.09 -1.50 12.87
CA ALA A 187 -5.22 -2.49 13.46
C ALA A 187 -5.22 -3.80 12.66
N GLY A 188 -4.15 -4.57 12.80
CA GLY A 188 -4.06 -5.88 12.15
C GLY A 188 -2.62 -6.30 11.88
N PRO A 189 -2.43 -7.47 11.25
CA PRO A 189 -1.12 -8.05 11.07
C PRO A 189 -0.14 -7.17 10.30
N GLY A 190 1.16 -7.44 10.47
CA GLY A 190 2.20 -6.76 9.71
C GLY A 190 1.98 -6.90 8.19
N LYS A 191 2.29 -5.85 7.42
CA LYS A 191 2.26 -5.88 5.94
C LYS A 191 0.90 -6.26 5.30
N VAL A 192 -0.22 -6.03 6.00
CA VAL A 192 -1.60 -6.27 5.48
C VAL A 192 -2.19 -5.08 4.69
N GLY A 193 -1.47 -3.95 4.66
CA GLY A 193 -1.86 -2.75 3.88
C GLY A 193 -2.36 -1.55 4.69
N LYS A 194 -2.08 -1.48 6.01
CA LYS A 194 -2.49 -0.35 6.87
C LYS A 194 -1.94 0.99 6.40
N SER A 195 -0.62 1.13 6.29
CA SER A 195 0.02 2.35 5.80
C SER A 195 -0.40 2.70 4.37
N SER A 196 -0.65 1.69 3.53
CA SER A 196 -1.19 1.89 2.18
C SER A 196 -2.58 2.54 2.23
N LEU A 197 -3.48 2.04 3.10
CA LEU A 197 -4.82 2.59 3.30
C LEU A 197 -4.78 4.04 3.81
N ILE A 198 -3.95 4.32 4.83
CA ILE A 198 -3.82 5.67 5.40
C ILE A 198 -3.28 6.67 4.36
N LYS A 199 -2.22 6.30 3.63
CA LYS A 199 -1.65 7.16 2.58
C LYS A 199 -2.62 7.36 1.41
N HIS A 200 -3.36 6.31 1.03
CA HIS A 200 -4.36 6.42 -0.02
C HIS A 200 -5.53 7.34 0.40
N TYR A 201 -5.97 7.23 1.65
CA TYR A 201 -6.95 8.15 2.25
C TYR A 201 -6.48 9.60 2.22
N GLN A 202 -5.23 9.86 2.62
CA GLN A 202 -4.62 11.20 2.56
C GLN A 202 -4.67 11.77 1.14
N ARG A 203 -4.23 11.01 0.13
CA ARG A 203 -4.21 11.45 -1.27
C ARG A 203 -5.60 11.74 -1.80
N GLN A 204 -6.57 10.86 -1.55
CA GLN A 204 -7.92 11.07 -2.06
C GLN A 204 -8.58 12.32 -1.48
N ALA A 205 -8.36 12.63 -0.21
CA ALA A 205 -8.90 13.85 0.38
C ALA A 205 -8.26 15.12 -0.22
N ILE A 206 -6.94 15.11 -0.46
CA ILE A 206 -6.25 16.21 -1.15
C ILE A 206 -6.86 16.43 -2.55
N ARG A 207 -7.02 15.35 -3.32
CA ARG A 207 -7.59 15.40 -4.68
C ARG A 207 -9.03 15.91 -4.70
N LYS A 208 -9.85 15.49 -3.74
CA LYS A 208 -11.25 15.95 -3.61
C LYS A 208 -11.38 17.39 -3.06
N ARG A 209 -10.25 18.07 -2.79
CA ARG A 209 -10.22 19.37 -2.11
C ARG A 209 -11.07 19.35 -0.84
N ASP A 210 -10.97 18.25 -0.09
CA ASP A 210 -11.66 18.11 1.17
C ASP A 210 -11.28 19.32 2.06
N PRO A 211 -12.24 20.07 2.62
CA PRO A 211 -11.94 21.19 3.52
C PRO A 211 -11.03 20.78 4.68
N ARG A 212 -11.08 19.50 5.10
CA ARG A 212 -10.20 18.91 6.13
C ARG A 212 -8.74 18.79 5.67
N GLY A 213 -8.50 18.76 4.36
CA GLY A 213 -7.18 18.62 3.77
C GLY A 213 -6.22 19.76 4.16
N SER A 214 -6.74 20.95 4.47
CA SER A 214 -5.94 22.10 4.88
C SER A 214 -5.25 21.92 6.23
N TYR A 215 -5.77 21.05 7.11
CA TYR A 215 -5.28 20.85 8.49
C TYR A 215 -5.09 19.37 8.82
N ARG A 216 -4.75 18.59 7.80
CA ARG A 216 -4.47 17.17 7.92
C ARG A 216 -2.97 16.92 8.07
N TYR A 217 -2.61 16.17 9.11
CA TYR A 217 -1.21 15.84 9.39
C TYR A 217 -1.02 14.33 9.35
N TYR A 218 -0.07 13.87 8.52
CA TYR A 218 0.42 12.50 8.55
C TYR A 218 1.70 12.44 9.37
N ILE A 219 1.70 11.64 10.43
CA ILE A 219 2.82 11.48 11.37
C ILE A 219 3.12 10.00 11.49
N ASP A 220 4.35 9.63 11.13
CA ASP A 220 4.87 8.27 11.26
C ASP A 220 5.66 8.17 12.57
N PHE A 221 5.20 7.34 13.51
CA PHE A 221 5.85 7.17 14.81
C PHE A 221 7.05 6.23 14.77
N TYR A 222 7.33 5.60 13.62
CA TYR A 222 8.60 4.90 13.43
C TYR A 222 9.82 5.82 13.58
N ASP A 223 9.66 7.12 13.24
CA ASP A 223 10.71 8.14 13.39
C ASP A 223 10.85 8.66 14.84
N CYS A 224 9.97 8.25 15.76
CA CYS A 224 9.96 8.73 17.13
C CYS A 224 11.00 8.00 17.99
N GLN A 225 12.16 8.62 18.19
CA GLN A 225 13.26 8.03 18.97
C GLN A 225 12.98 7.99 20.48
N ASP A 226 12.27 9.00 21.01
CA ASP A 226 11.95 9.13 22.44
C ASP A 226 10.49 8.75 22.68
N THR A 227 10.27 7.52 23.14
CA THR A 227 8.94 6.95 23.42
C THR A 227 8.39 7.34 24.79
N SER A 228 9.11 8.16 25.57
CA SER A 228 8.57 8.72 26.80
C SER A 228 7.36 9.61 26.52
N PRO A 229 6.41 9.78 27.47
CA PRO A 229 5.22 10.61 27.24
C PRO A 229 5.55 12.02 26.75
N ASP A 230 6.58 12.66 27.31
CA ASP A 230 6.99 14.00 26.90
C ASP A 230 7.73 13.99 25.56
N GLY A 231 8.53 12.95 25.30
CA GLY A 231 9.17 12.73 24.00
C GLY A 231 8.17 12.64 22.86
N VAL A 232 7.14 11.80 23.05
CA VAL A 232 6.02 11.64 22.12
C VAL A 232 5.27 12.96 21.92
N ALA A 233 4.98 13.69 23.01
CA ALA A 233 4.29 14.99 22.93
C ALA A 233 5.12 16.04 22.16
N ARG A 234 6.44 16.11 22.37
CA ARG A 234 7.35 16.97 21.61
C ARG A 234 7.41 16.59 20.14
N PHE A 235 7.61 15.31 19.86
CA PHE A 235 7.69 14.80 18.49
C PHE A 235 6.43 15.14 17.71
N PHE A 236 5.26 14.86 18.29
CA PHE A 236 3.97 15.19 17.72
C PHE A 236 3.80 16.70 17.52
N ALA A 237 4.04 17.52 18.54
CA ALA A 237 3.86 18.97 18.47
C ALA A 237 4.75 19.60 17.40
N MET A 238 6.01 19.15 17.27
CA MET A 238 6.95 19.64 16.26
C MET A 238 6.56 19.29 14.83
N LYS A 239 5.78 18.23 14.61
CA LYS A 239 5.26 17.86 13.27
C LYS A 239 4.08 18.75 12.84
N ILE A 240 3.34 19.31 13.80
CA ILE A 240 2.21 20.21 13.55
C ILE A 240 2.68 21.67 13.47
N ASP A 241 3.44 22.11 14.47
CA ASP A 241 4.00 23.46 14.58
C ASP A 241 5.47 23.39 15.00
N PRO A 242 6.43 23.61 14.08
CA PRO A 242 7.87 23.54 14.36
C PRO A 242 8.37 24.81 15.08
N SER A 243 7.87 25.06 16.29
CA SER A 243 8.21 26.23 17.10
C SER A 243 9.05 25.88 18.33
N LYS A 244 9.72 26.89 18.93
CA LYS A 244 10.47 26.74 20.19
C LYS A 244 9.58 26.28 21.36
N LYS A 245 8.27 26.55 21.29
CA LYS A 245 7.30 26.10 22.30
C LYS A 245 7.04 24.60 22.14
N SER A 246 6.83 24.14 20.91
CA SER A 246 6.64 22.73 20.60
C SER A 246 7.85 21.85 20.94
N SER A 247 9.08 22.37 20.79
CA SER A 247 10.28 21.62 21.16
C SER A 247 10.45 21.39 22.66
N ARG A 248 9.69 22.10 23.50
CA ARG A 248 9.65 21.95 24.97
C ARG A 248 8.30 21.43 25.46
N MET A 249 7.49 20.88 24.57
CA MET A 249 6.17 20.33 24.91
C MET A 249 6.30 19.26 26.00
N LEU A 250 5.37 19.29 26.94
CA LEU A 250 5.17 18.22 27.93
C LEU A 250 3.86 17.52 27.61
N ALA A 251 3.74 16.24 27.97
CA ALA A 251 2.53 15.47 27.74
C ALA A 251 1.30 16.16 28.34
N SER A 252 1.41 16.71 29.56
CA SER A 252 0.31 17.41 30.23
C SER A 252 -0.21 18.63 29.46
N GLY A 253 0.63 19.31 28.67
CA GLY A 253 0.25 20.46 27.85
C GLY A 253 -0.38 20.10 26.50
N LEU A 254 -0.45 18.81 26.16
CA LEU A 254 -0.87 18.37 24.83
C LEU A 254 -2.34 18.68 24.56
N LEU A 255 -3.22 18.59 25.56
CA LEU A 255 -4.64 18.91 25.40
C LEU A 255 -4.84 20.41 25.10
N ASP A 256 -4.17 21.28 25.84
CA ASP A 256 -4.21 22.74 25.61
C ASP A 256 -3.60 23.12 24.26
N PHE A 257 -2.54 22.43 23.86
CA PHE A 257 -1.94 22.57 22.53
C PHE A 257 -2.95 22.21 21.44
N MET A 258 -3.63 21.07 21.55
CA MET A 258 -4.65 20.66 20.56
C MET A 258 -5.80 21.66 20.48
N LYS A 259 -6.28 22.14 21.63
CA LYS A 259 -7.31 23.17 21.69
C LYS A 259 -6.89 24.47 21.00
N TYR A 260 -5.65 24.91 21.25
CA TYR A 260 -5.09 26.10 20.60
C TYR A 260 -4.97 25.92 19.08
N GLN A 261 -4.46 24.77 18.63
CA GLN A 261 -4.32 24.51 17.19
C GLN A 261 -5.69 24.46 16.50
N ALA A 262 -6.67 23.79 17.11
CA ALA A 262 -8.02 23.73 16.54
C ALA A 262 -8.64 25.13 16.40
N PHE A 263 -8.42 26.00 17.40
CA PHE A 263 -8.83 27.39 17.33
C PHE A 263 -8.12 28.17 16.20
N CYS A 264 -6.79 28.05 16.10
CA CYS A 264 -6.00 28.73 15.05
C CYS A 264 -6.37 28.29 13.64
N HIS A 265 -6.76 27.03 13.48
CA HIS A 265 -7.15 26.45 12.19
C HIS A 265 -8.65 26.56 11.91
N GLY A 266 -9.45 27.15 12.82
CA GLY A 266 -10.89 27.32 12.63
C GLY A 266 -11.68 26.02 12.63
N GLY A 267 -11.15 24.94 13.21
CA GLY A 267 -11.79 23.63 13.23
C GLY A 267 -10.89 22.49 13.75
N ALA A 268 -11.48 21.30 13.88
CA ALA A 268 -10.77 20.12 14.34
C ALA A 268 -9.65 19.70 13.38
N LEU A 269 -8.50 19.27 13.93
CA LEU A 269 -7.39 18.74 13.14
C LEU A 269 -7.68 17.29 12.72
N ASP A 270 -7.28 16.90 11.52
CA ASP A 270 -7.41 15.52 11.05
C ASP A 270 -6.04 14.82 11.11
N LEU A 271 -5.85 13.96 12.11
CA LEU A 271 -4.55 13.41 12.48
C LEU A 271 -4.43 11.95 12.01
N LEU A 272 -3.53 11.70 11.08
CA LEU A 272 -3.19 10.37 10.59
C LEU A 272 -1.88 9.92 11.26
N LEU A 273 -1.99 9.06 12.26
CA LEU A 273 -0.86 8.62 13.09
C LEU A 273 -0.55 7.15 12.76
N ASP A 274 0.58 6.88 12.10
CA ASP A 274 0.97 5.52 11.69
C ASP A 274 2.06 4.93 12.60
N GLU A 275 2.17 3.59 12.64
CA GLU A 275 3.11 2.81 13.45
C GLU A 275 3.10 3.20 14.95
N VAL A 276 1.91 3.32 15.55
CA VAL A 276 1.75 3.84 16.93
C VAL A 276 2.01 2.81 18.04
N ASP A 277 2.33 1.55 17.73
CA ASP A 277 2.37 0.46 18.71
C ASP A 277 3.26 0.75 19.94
N GLU A 278 4.44 1.33 19.72
CA GLU A 278 5.41 1.62 20.78
C GLU A 278 4.97 2.76 21.73
N VAL A 279 4.00 3.57 21.31
CA VAL A 279 3.63 4.82 22.00
C VAL A 279 2.16 4.89 22.41
N CYS A 280 1.30 4.03 21.85
CA CYS A 280 -0.14 4.11 22.01
C CYS A 280 -0.66 3.87 23.43
N HIS A 281 0.15 3.27 24.30
CA HIS A 281 -0.15 3.07 25.73
C HIS A 281 0.22 4.26 26.62
N GLY A 282 0.98 5.22 26.08
CA GLY A 282 1.52 6.34 26.86
C GLY A 282 0.46 7.40 27.20
N LYS A 283 0.77 8.20 28.23
CA LYS A 283 -0.07 9.33 28.67
C LYS A 283 -0.35 10.35 27.56
N ALA A 284 0.56 10.52 26.60
CA ALA A 284 0.34 11.39 25.45
C ALA A 284 -0.85 10.93 24.60
N PHE A 285 -0.95 9.64 24.28
CA PHE A 285 -2.08 9.08 23.51
C PHE A 285 -3.39 9.08 24.29
N TYR A 286 -3.33 8.90 25.61
CA TYR A 286 -4.49 9.14 26.47
C TYR A 286 -5.05 10.56 26.28
N LEU A 287 -4.18 11.58 26.33
CA LEU A 287 -4.57 12.99 26.19
C LEU A 287 -5.01 13.35 24.76
N LEU A 288 -4.41 12.74 23.73
CA LEU A 288 -4.91 12.85 22.35
C LEU A 288 -6.33 12.26 22.23
N GLY A 289 -6.59 11.13 22.88
CA GLY A 289 -7.93 10.56 22.95
C GLY A 289 -8.93 11.52 23.61
N GLU A 290 -8.55 12.18 24.72
CA GLU A 290 -9.41 13.21 25.33
C GLU A 290 -9.64 14.38 24.37
N ALA A 291 -8.60 14.85 23.68
CA ALA A 291 -8.73 15.93 22.72
C ALA A 291 -9.69 15.58 21.57
N ALA A 292 -9.70 14.32 21.13
CA ALA A 292 -10.63 13.83 20.12
C ALA A 292 -12.08 13.80 20.63
N LYS A 293 -12.27 13.39 21.88
CA LYS A 293 -13.59 13.39 22.54
C LYS A 293 -14.17 14.81 22.66
N GLU A 294 -13.32 15.80 22.95
CA GLU A 294 -13.70 17.21 23.03
C GLU A 294 -13.85 17.87 21.64
N GLY A 295 -13.64 17.13 20.54
CA GLY A 295 -13.81 17.62 19.18
C GLY A 295 -12.68 18.51 18.67
N TYR A 296 -11.52 18.54 19.34
CA TYR A 296 -10.35 19.30 18.87
C TYR A 296 -9.60 18.60 17.74
N CYS A 297 -9.76 17.28 17.62
CA CYS A 297 -9.20 16.52 16.53
C CYS A 297 -10.00 15.27 16.20
N ARG A 298 -9.74 14.74 15.01
CA ARG A 298 -10.10 13.40 14.58
C ARG A 298 -8.84 12.57 14.48
N LEU A 299 -8.88 11.35 14.99
CA LEU A 299 -7.75 10.43 15.01
C LEU A 299 -7.97 9.30 14.01
N VAL A 300 -6.96 9.03 13.18
CA VAL A 300 -6.84 7.80 12.39
C VAL A 300 -5.51 7.15 12.78
N LEU A 301 -5.57 6.12 13.61
CA LEU A 301 -4.38 5.43 14.15
C LEU A 301 -4.08 4.17 13.34
N GLY A 302 -2.85 3.99 12.88
CA GLY A 302 -2.35 2.78 12.25
C GLY A 302 -1.41 2.02 13.18
N GLY A 303 -1.68 0.73 13.42
CA GLY A 303 -0.85 -0.09 14.30
C GLY A 303 -1.02 -1.60 14.11
N LYS A 304 -0.18 -2.38 14.77
CA LYS A 304 -0.12 -3.84 14.75
C LYS A 304 -0.83 -4.40 15.97
N GLY A 305 -0.06 -5.01 16.87
CA GLY A 305 -0.55 -5.80 17.98
C GLY A 305 -0.88 -4.97 19.21
N MET A 306 -0.03 -4.01 19.57
CA MET A 306 -0.23 -3.20 20.77
C MET A 306 -1.45 -2.30 20.62
N LEU A 307 -1.66 -1.72 19.43
CA LEU A 307 -2.89 -0.98 19.14
C LEU A 307 -4.12 -1.88 19.20
N LEU A 308 -4.07 -3.09 18.62
CA LEU A 308 -5.18 -4.04 18.67
C LEU A 308 -5.50 -4.44 20.13
N GLN A 309 -4.49 -4.79 20.92
CA GLN A 309 -4.65 -5.12 22.33
C GLN A 309 -5.23 -3.93 23.13
N THR A 310 -4.77 -2.71 22.83
CA THR A 310 -5.32 -1.48 23.41
C THR A 310 -6.79 -1.31 23.08
N MET A 311 -7.20 -1.56 21.83
CA MET A 311 -8.59 -1.45 21.41
C MET A 311 -9.48 -2.56 21.99
N LEU A 312 -8.91 -3.72 22.31
CA LEU A 312 -9.62 -4.83 22.94
C LEU A 312 -9.66 -4.75 24.48
N SER A 313 -8.84 -3.90 25.10
CA SER A 313 -8.79 -3.76 26.56
C SER A 313 -9.93 -2.89 27.09
N ASP A 314 -10.68 -3.39 28.08
CA ASP A 314 -11.77 -2.62 28.73
C ASP A 314 -11.24 -1.36 29.46
N LYS A 315 -9.96 -1.36 29.84
CA LYS A 315 -9.32 -0.25 30.57
C LYS A 315 -8.77 0.84 29.66
N SER A 316 -8.90 0.67 28.35
CA SER A 316 -8.27 1.58 27.39
C SER A 316 -9.12 2.85 27.19
N PRO A 317 -8.52 4.05 27.33
CA PRO A 317 -9.19 5.30 27.02
C PRO A 317 -9.56 5.40 25.53
N LEU A 318 -8.78 4.78 24.65
CA LEU A 318 -8.98 4.81 23.19
C LEU A 318 -10.16 3.93 22.77
N ARG A 319 -10.43 2.83 23.49
CA ARG A 319 -11.49 1.88 23.11
C ARG A 319 -12.88 2.52 23.07
N SER A 320 -13.18 3.44 23.98
CA SER A 320 -14.48 4.13 24.03
C SER A 320 -14.61 5.27 23.01
N ARG A 321 -13.56 5.56 22.23
CA ARG A 321 -13.43 6.78 21.43
C ARG A 321 -13.13 6.52 19.96
N LEU A 322 -12.56 5.36 19.65
CA LEU A 322 -12.17 4.98 18.31
C LEU A 322 -12.94 3.75 17.88
N GLU A 323 -13.33 3.73 16.61
CA GLU A 323 -13.82 2.52 15.98
C GLU A 323 -12.68 1.67 15.44
N LEU A 324 -12.72 0.37 15.71
CA LEU A 324 -11.72 -0.57 15.24
C LEU A 324 -12.02 -0.99 13.79
N ILE A 325 -11.10 -0.68 12.88
CA ILE A 325 -11.01 -1.26 11.54
C ILE A 325 -9.92 -2.34 11.60
N LYS A 326 -10.34 -3.61 11.68
CA LYS A 326 -9.43 -4.74 11.62
C LYS A 326 -9.17 -5.12 10.17
N LEU A 327 -7.94 -4.95 9.69
CA LEU A 327 -7.57 -5.38 8.33
C LEU A 327 -7.26 -6.88 8.30
N GLU A 328 -7.97 -7.58 7.42
CA GLU A 328 -7.80 -9.01 7.14
C GLU A 328 -7.07 -9.22 5.81
N PRO A 329 -6.65 -10.43 5.42
CA PRO A 329 -6.19 -10.70 4.06
C PRO A 329 -7.18 -10.20 3.00
N LEU A 330 -6.72 -10.03 1.76
CA LEU A 330 -7.60 -9.55 0.70
C LEU A 330 -8.72 -10.56 0.41
N ASP A 331 -9.88 -10.04 0.02
CA ASP A 331 -10.92 -10.87 -0.57
C ASP A 331 -10.40 -11.54 -1.86
N PRO A 332 -10.98 -12.68 -2.26
CA PRO A 332 -10.48 -13.46 -3.39
C PRO A 332 -10.39 -12.67 -4.70
N ASP A 333 -11.34 -11.78 -4.98
CA ASP A 333 -11.41 -11.05 -6.24
C ASP A 333 -10.32 -9.97 -6.28
N SER A 334 -10.18 -9.20 -5.20
CA SER A 334 -9.12 -8.19 -5.08
C SER A 334 -7.72 -8.81 -5.06
N ALA A 335 -7.56 -9.97 -4.41
CA ALA A 335 -6.30 -10.71 -4.43
C ALA A 335 -5.94 -11.19 -5.85
N ARG A 336 -6.95 -11.64 -6.61
CA ARG A 336 -6.80 -12.08 -8.01
C ARG A 336 -6.40 -10.91 -8.89
N GLN A 337 -7.09 -9.78 -8.79
CA GLN A 337 -6.79 -8.58 -9.57
C GLN A 337 -5.39 -8.02 -9.27
N LEU A 338 -5.05 -7.90 -7.98
CA LEU A 338 -3.71 -7.46 -7.54
C LEU A 338 -2.61 -8.30 -8.18
N PHE A 339 -2.83 -9.61 -8.33
CA PHE A 339 -1.84 -10.53 -8.86
C PHE A 339 -1.82 -10.58 -10.40
N LEU A 340 -2.97 -10.66 -11.06
CA LEU A 340 -3.05 -10.93 -12.50
C LEU A 340 -3.03 -9.68 -13.37
N GLU A 341 -3.74 -8.61 -13.00
CA GLU A 341 -3.85 -7.43 -13.87
C GLU A 341 -2.48 -6.82 -14.22
N PRO A 342 -1.53 -6.70 -13.28
CA PRO A 342 -0.16 -6.28 -13.62
C PRO A 342 0.55 -7.18 -14.62
N LEU A 343 0.42 -8.51 -14.47
CA LEU A 343 1.07 -9.48 -15.35
C LEU A 343 0.50 -9.40 -16.77
N GLN A 344 -0.82 -9.24 -16.87
CA GLN A 344 -1.51 -9.03 -18.14
C GLN A 344 -1.11 -7.70 -18.79
N CYS A 345 -0.96 -6.62 -18.01
CA CYS A 345 -0.47 -5.33 -18.52
C CYS A 345 0.99 -5.39 -19.00
N LEU A 346 1.80 -6.32 -18.49
CA LEU A 346 3.14 -6.62 -19.01
C LEU A 346 3.12 -7.53 -20.25
N GLU A 347 1.93 -7.83 -20.78
CA GLU A 347 1.68 -8.75 -21.90
C GLU A 347 2.20 -10.18 -21.64
N LEU A 348 2.21 -10.60 -20.37
CA LEU A 348 2.51 -11.98 -19.99
C LEU A 348 1.21 -12.78 -19.99
N LYS A 349 1.19 -13.87 -20.75
CA LYS A 349 0.03 -14.78 -20.77
C LYS A 349 0.03 -15.64 -19.51
N ILE A 350 -1.15 -16.07 -19.09
CA ILE A 350 -1.32 -16.96 -17.95
C ILE A 350 -1.96 -18.25 -18.45
N SER A 351 -1.26 -19.36 -18.25
CA SER A 351 -1.81 -20.70 -18.47
C SER A 351 -2.58 -21.14 -17.25
N ASP A 352 -3.76 -21.73 -17.45
CA ASP A 352 -4.64 -22.20 -16.37
C ASP A 352 -4.74 -21.19 -15.20
N GLU A 353 -5.38 -20.05 -15.47
CA GLU A 353 -5.54 -18.97 -14.49
C GLU A 353 -6.17 -19.47 -13.18
N GLY A 354 -7.11 -20.42 -13.27
CA GLY A 354 -7.76 -21.03 -12.10
C GLY A 354 -6.80 -21.83 -11.23
N GLY A 355 -6.02 -22.73 -11.83
CA GLY A 355 -5.00 -23.51 -11.12
C GLY A 355 -3.89 -22.65 -10.53
N LEU A 356 -3.40 -21.66 -11.29
CA LEU A 356 -2.38 -20.72 -10.82
C LEU A 356 -2.86 -19.93 -9.60
N ILE A 357 -4.06 -19.34 -9.67
CA ILE A 357 -4.62 -18.55 -8.58
C ILE A 357 -4.87 -19.42 -7.34
N LYS A 358 -5.46 -20.60 -7.52
CA LYS A 358 -5.66 -21.53 -6.41
C LYS A 358 -4.34 -21.82 -5.68
N ARG A 359 -3.28 -22.08 -6.44
CA ARG A 359 -1.95 -22.35 -5.87
C ARG A 359 -1.37 -21.14 -5.15
N ILE A 360 -1.38 -19.96 -5.77
CA ILE A 360 -0.87 -18.73 -5.17
C ILE A 360 -1.65 -18.37 -3.90
N PHE A 361 -2.97 -18.55 -3.87
CA PHE A 361 -3.79 -18.24 -2.70
C PHE A 361 -3.51 -19.18 -1.54
N SER A 362 -3.43 -20.50 -1.79
CA SER A 362 -3.04 -21.47 -0.76
C SER A 362 -1.64 -21.14 -0.21
N MET A 363 -0.72 -20.77 -1.09
CA MET A 363 0.66 -20.46 -0.70
C MET A 363 0.81 -19.16 0.07
N THR A 364 0.04 -18.12 -0.24
CA THR A 364 0.23 -16.75 0.29
C THR A 364 -0.81 -16.34 1.32
N GLY A 365 -1.88 -17.12 1.49
CA GLY A 365 -3.00 -16.71 2.35
C GLY A 365 -3.72 -15.44 1.89
N ARG A 366 -3.51 -15.00 0.63
CA ARG A 366 -3.98 -13.72 0.08
C ARG A 366 -3.42 -12.47 0.81
N LEU A 367 -2.28 -12.62 1.48
CA LEU A 367 -1.59 -11.49 2.09
C LEU A 367 -0.98 -10.58 1.00
N PRO A 368 -1.32 -9.28 0.96
CA PRO A 368 -0.90 -8.38 -0.14
C PRO A 368 0.60 -8.39 -0.42
N HIS A 369 1.42 -8.37 0.63
CA HIS A 369 2.87 -8.32 0.48
C HIS A 369 3.46 -9.59 -0.13
N LEU A 370 2.90 -10.77 0.18
CA LEU A 370 3.32 -12.04 -0.41
C LEU A 370 2.84 -12.14 -1.87
N LEU A 371 1.61 -11.71 -2.16
CA LEU A 371 1.10 -11.64 -3.54
C LEU A 371 1.99 -10.74 -4.40
N GLN A 372 2.37 -9.57 -3.90
CA GLN A 372 3.29 -8.67 -4.61
C GLN A 372 4.70 -9.25 -4.75
N LEU A 373 5.22 -9.96 -3.74
CA LEU A 373 6.51 -10.64 -3.83
C LEU A 373 6.52 -11.67 -4.97
N PHE A 374 5.51 -12.56 -5.01
CA PHE A 374 5.39 -13.55 -6.08
C PHE A 374 5.15 -12.90 -7.44
N GLY A 375 4.27 -11.91 -7.52
CA GLY A 375 4.03 -11.18 -8.77
C GLY A 375 5.31 -10.56 -9.32
N LYS A 376 6.13 -9.94 -8.46
CA LYS A 376 7.44 -9.38 -8.83
C LYS A 376 8.38 -10.48 -9.35
N LYS A 377 8.56 -11.55 -8.58
CA LYS A 377 9.50 -12.64 -8.91
C LYS A 377 9.09 -13.36 -10.19
N LEU A 378 7.80 -13.63 -10.40
CA LEU A 378 7.29 -14.26 -11.62
C LEU A 378 7.46 -13.35 -12.84
N ALA A 379 7.14 -12.06 -12.72
CA ALA A 379 7.34 -11.11 -13.81
C ALA A 379 8.83 -11.05 -14.19
N THR A 380 9.73 -10.95 -13.20
CA THR A 380 11.17 -10.95 -13.42
C THR A 380 11.64 -12.25 -14.10
N LEU A 381 11.26 -13.41 -13.56
CA LEU A 381 11.60 -14.71 -14.14
C LEU A 381 11.13 -14.82 -15.59
N ALA A 382 9.90 -14.40 -15.87
CA ALA A 382 9.35 -14.48 -17.21
C ALA A 382 10.07 -13.57 -18.20
N ILE A 383 10.37 -12.33 -17.80
CA ILE A 383 11.05 -11.37 -18.65
C ILE A 383 12.52 -11.78 -18.89
N GLU A 384 13.24 -12.21 -17.85
CA GLU A 384 14.65 -12.62 -17.96
C GLU A 384 14.80 -13.95 -18.72
N GLY A 385 13.86 -14.87 -18.52
CA GLY A 385 13.82 -16.16 -19.21
C GLY A 385 13.18 -16.13 -20.59
N ASN A 386 12.75 -14.96 -21.10
CA ASN A 386 11.95 -14.82 -22.33
C ASN A 386 10.72 -15.75 -22.38
N ILE A 387 10.10 -15.98 -21.23
CA ILE A 387 8.91 -16.82 -21.07
C ILE A 387 7.69 -15.96 -21.41
N SER A 388 6.92 -16.40 -22.41
CA SER A 388 5.70 -15.69 -22.85
C SER A 388 4.45 -16.08 -22.06
N GLU A 389 4.50 -17.20 -21.33
CA GLU A 389 3.36 -17.77 -20.61
C GLU A 389 3.74 -18.24 -19.20
N ILE A 390 3.04 -17.72 -18.18
CA ILE A 390 3.24 -18.07 -16.77
C ILE A 390 2.34 -19.26 -16.41
N THR A 391 2.91 -20.25 -15.72
CA THR A 391 2.22 -21.46 -15.27
C THR A 391 2.40 -21.66 -13.76
N ALA A 392 1.63 -22.58 -13.18
CA ALA A 392 1.83 -22.99 -11.78
C ALA A 392 3.23 -23.59 -11.51
N GLN A 393 3.88 -24.16 -12.52
CA GLN A 393 5.23 -24.73 -12.37
C GLN A 393 6.28 -23.65 -12.05
N HIS A 394 6.15 -22.46 -12.64
CA HIS A 394 7.04 -21.33 -12.32
C HIS A 394 6.91 -20.89 -10.85
N VAL A 395 5.73 -21.06 -10.24
CA VAL A 395 5.54 -20.82 -8.81
C VAL A 395 6.33 -21.82 -7.98
N GLU A 396 6.32 -23.10 -8.35
CA GLU A 396 7.12 -24.13 -7.66
C GLU A 396 8.62 -23.88 -7.78
N THR A 397 9.09 -23.38 -8.94
CA THR A 397 10.51 -22.99 -9.11
C THR A 397 10.90 -21.87 -8.14
N LEU A 398 10.03 -20.88 -7.95
CA LEU A 398 10.29 -19.74 -7.05
C LEU A 398 10.08 -20.07 -5.58
N LYS A 399 9.38 -21.17 -5.26
CA LYS A 399 9.09 -21.57 -3.89
C LYS A 399 10.37 -21.62 -3.06
N TRP A 400 11.45 -22.19 -3.56
CA TRP A 400 12.68 -22.33 -2.76
C TRP A 400 13.70 -21.20 -2.95
N ASP A 401 13.30 -20.09 -3.59
CA ASP A 401 14.13 -18.88 -3.60
C ASP A 401 14.38 -18.40 -2.16
N PHE A 402 15.64 -18.11 -1.85
CA PHE A 402 16.06 -17.72 -0.50
C PHE A 402 15.24 -16.56 0.08
N SER A 403 14.97 -15.53 -0.73
CA SER A 403 14.19 -14.37 -0.28
C SER A 403 12.72 -14.70 -0.05
N VAL A 404 12.18 -15.67 -0.78
CA VAL A 404 10.82 -16.17 -0.56
C VAL A 404 10.76 -16.98 0.73
N ALA A 405 11.69 -17.93 0.91
CA ALA A 405 11.76 -18.76 2.11
C ALA A 405 11.87 -17.91 3.39
N GLN A 406 12.76 -16.91 3.39
CA GLN A 406 12.93 -15.99 4.51
C GLN A 406 11.62 -15.23 4.84
N MET A 407 10.89 -14.76 3.81
CA MET A 407 9.65 -14.02 4.01
C MET A 407 8.54 -14.85 4.67
N PHE A 408 8.51 -16.16 4.44
CA PHE A 408 7.56 -17.06 5.07
C PHE A 408 7.96 -17.45 6.49
N THR A 409 9.24 -17.65 6.78
CA THR A 409 9.68 -18.08 8.12
C THR A 409 9.94 -16.95 9.10
N ASP A 410 10.25 -15.74 8.61
CA ASP A 410 10.44 -14.54 9.44
C ASP A 410 9.32 -14.33 10.48
N PRO A 411 8.02 -14.47 10.15
CA PRO A 411 6.91 -14.49 11.11
C PRO A 411 7.12 -15.35 12.35
N LEU A 412 7.66 -16.56 12.20
CA LEU A 412 7.89 -17.48 13.31
C LEU A 412 9.19 -17.15 14.04
N LEU A 413 10.24 -16.85 13.29
CA LEU A 413 11.57 -16.63 13.84
C LEU A 413 11.68 -15.32 14.63
N ARG A 414 10.87 -14.32 14.31
CA ARG A 414 10.86 -13.00 14.98
C ARG A 414 9.86 -12.88 16.13
N LEU A 415 9.18 -13.97 16.51
CA LEU A 415 8.33 -13.96 17.71
C LEU A 415 9.21 -13.79 18.95
N ALA A 416 9.05 -12.66 19.63
CA ALA A 416 9.80 -12.34 20.86
C ALA A 416 9.35 -13.18 22.06
N ASP A 417 8.06 -13.54 22.12
CA ASP A 417 7.51 -14.37 23.19
C ASP A 417 7.77 -15.85 22.90
N ALA A 418 8.54 -16.51 23.78
CA ALA A 418 8.88 -17.92 23.60
C ALA A 418 7.64 -18.83 23.69
N GLU A 419 6.63 -18.48 24.51
CA GLU A 419 5.39 -19.27 24.62
C GLU A 419 4.60 -19.22 23.30
N ALA A 420 4.45 -18.03 22.73
CA ALA A 420 3.79 -17.84 21.45
C ALA A 420 4.53 -18.60 20.34
N ARG A 421 5.86 -18.52 20.33
CA ARG A 421 6.69 -19.22 19.34
C ARG A 421 6.55 -20.73 19.43
N LEU A 422 6.65 -21.31 20.63
CA LEU A 422 6.45 -22.75 20.83
C LEU A 422 5.05 -23.18 20.39
N LEU A 423 4.01 -22.44 20.80
CA LEU A 423 2.63 -22.71 20.39
C LEU A 423 2.47 -22.68 18.88
N GLY A 424 3.05 -21.67 18.21
CA GLY A 424 3.03 -21.55 16.76
C GLY A 424 3.65 -22.76 16.06
N LEU A 425 4.81 -23.23 16.52
CA LEU A 425 5.48 -24.43 15.97
C LEU A 425 4.63 -25.69 16.15
N LEU A 426 4.01 -25.88 17.32
CA LEU A 426 3.13 -27.02 17.59
C LEU A 426 1.91 -27.03 16.68
N LEU A 427 1.26 -25.88 16.51
CA LEU A 427 0.09 -25.75 15.64
C LEU A 427 0.43 -26.04 14.19
N ILE A 428 1.60 -25.59 13.73
CA ILE A 428 2.07 -25.88 12.37
C ILE A 428 2.36 -27.38 12.22
N LYS A 429 3.08 -27.99 13.17
CA LYS A 429 3.44 -29.43 13.13
C LYS A 429 2.20 -30.32 13.12
N ASP A 430 1.17 -29.95 13.88
CA ASP A 430 -0.09 -30.69 13.98
C ASP A 430 -0.87 -30.76 12.64
N SER A 431 -0.54 -29.91 11.66
CA SER A 431 -1.02 -29.99 10.27
C SER A 431 -2.54 -29.86 10.07
N ARG A 432 -3.32 -29.57 11.12
CA ARG A 432 -4.74 -29.22 10.98
C ARG A 432 -4.90 -27.86 10.30
N HIS A 433 -5.94 -27.73 9.48
CA HIS A 433 -6.26 -26.47 8.80
C HIS A 433 -6.91 -25.43 9.73
N GLU A 434 -7.72 -25.90 10.70
CA GLU A 434 -8.46 -25.03 11.62
C GLU A 434 -8.33 -25.51 13.07
N PHE A 435 -8.30 -24.55 13.99
CA PHE A 435 -8.13 -24.75 15.42
C PHE A 435 -9.18 -23.96 16.20
N SER A 436 -9.96 -24.66 17.02
CA SER A 436 -10.76 -24.03 18.06
C SER A 436 -9.91 -23.82 19.31
N VAL A 437 -10.26 -22.84 20.16
CA VAL A 437 -9.50 -22.58 21.38
C VAL A 437 -9.34 -23.82 22.29
N PRO A 438 -10.37 -24.68 22.49
CA PRO A 438 -10.21 -25.92 23.24
C PRO A 438 -9.17 -26.88 22.65
N VAL A 439 -9.10 -26.97 21.31
CA VAL A 439 -8.09 -27.79 20.63
C VAL A 439 -6.69 -27.23 20.87
N ILE A 440 -6.54 -25.90 20.82
CA ILE A 440 -5.26 -25.23 21.11
C ILE A 440 -4.84 -25.47 22.56
N GLN A 441 -5.77 -25.41 23.52
CA GLN A 441 -5.51 -25.73 24.92
C GLN A 441 -5.02 -27.18 25.11
N GLN A 442 -5.62 -28.14 24.38
CA GLN A 442 -5.18 -29.54 24.42
C GLN A 442 -3.76 -29.73 23.86
N LEU A 443 -3.39 -28.98 22.82
CA LEU A 443 -2.03 -28.99 22.26
C LEU A 443 -1.03 -28.29 23.18
N ALA A 444 -1.46 -27.25 23.89
CA ALA A 444 -0.64 -26.46 24.81
C ALA A 444 -0.34 -27.20 26.13
N ALA A 445 -1.28 -28.03 26.61
CA ALA A 445 -1.20 -28.65 27.93
C ALA A 445 0.04 -29.55 28.16
N PRO A 446 0.45 -30.46 27.24
CA PRO A 446 1.64 -31.28 27.41
C PRO A 446 2.94 -30.47 27.54
N GLU A 447 2.93 -29.23 27.07
CA GLU A 447 4.10 -28.37 26.92
C GLU A 447 4.23 -27.37 28.08
N ASN A 448 3.40 -27.51 29.11
CA ASN A 448 3.29 -26.58 30.25
C ASN A 448 3.02 -25.12 29.84
N LEU A 449 2.43 -24.92 28.67
CA LEU A 449 1.94 -23.61 28.24
C LEU A 449 0.67 -23.23 29.03
N PRO A 450 0.34 -21.93 29.15
CA PRO A 450 -0.84 -21.50 29.89
C PRO A 450 -2.11 -22.20 29.42
N SER A 451 -2.90 -22.74 30.35
CA SER A 451 -4.20 -23.35 30.03
C SER A 451 -5.37 -22.38 30.15
N ASP A 452 -5.15 -21.21 30.77
CA ASP A 452 -6.17 -20.17 30.93
C ASP A 452 -6.64 -19.64 29.56
N LEU A 453 -7.97 -19.50 29.42
CA LEU A 453 -8.60 -19.08 28.17
C LEU A 453 -8.11 -17.71 27.70
N ARG A 454 -7.95 -16.75 28.62
CA ARG A 454 -7.51 -15.39 28.27
C ARG A 454 -6.06 -15.39 27.81
N LYS A 455 -5.20 -16.13 28.50
CA LYS A 455 -3.78 -16.28 28.11
C LYS A 455 -3.62 -16.96 26.75
N ILE A 456 -4.30 -18.08 26.50
CA ILE A 456 -4.25 -18.76 25.19
C ILE A 456 -4.77 -17.86 24.08
N THR A 457 -5.88 -17.16 24.31
CA THR A 457 -6.43 -16.22 23.33
C THR A 457 -5.44 -15.09 23.02
N LYS A 458 -4.73 -14.59 24.03
CA LYS A 458 -3.65 -13.61 23.84
C LYS A 458 -2.53 -14.16 22.95
N LEU A 459 -2.00 -15.36 23.26
CA LEU A 459 -0.97 -16.00 22.45
C LEU A 459 -1.44 -16.21 21.00
N CYS A 460 -2.68 -16.64 20.79
CA CYS A 460 -3.24 -16.81 19.46
C CYS A 460 -3.37 -15.47 18.71
N ASN A 461 -3.74 -14.39 19.41
CA ASN A 461 -3.79 -13.06 18.82
C ASN A 461 -2.39 -12.58 18.43
N ASP A 462 -1.37 -12.82 19.24
CA ASP A 462 0.02 -12.47 18.94
C ASP A 462 0.53 -13.24 17.70
N LEU A 463 0.13 -14.50 17.55
CA LEU A 463 0.36 -15.30 16.34
C LEU A 463 -0.39 -14.77 15.11
N VAL A 464 -1.61 -14.25 15.27
CA VAL A 464 -2.35 -13.60 14.17
C VAL A 464 -1.65 -12.31 13.76
N ILE A 465 -1.27 -11.46 14.72
CA ILE A 465 -0.56 -10.20 14.48
C ILE A 465 0.75 -10.44 13.71
N SER A 466 1.42 -11.54 14.02
CA SER A 466 2.70 -11.93 13.41
C SER A 466 2.56 -12.61 12.05
N ASN A 467 1.33 -12.83 11.54
CA ASN A 467 1.03 -13.60 10.33
C ASN A 467 1.42 -15.10 10.39
N VAL A 468 1.43 -15.70 11.58
CA VAL A 468 1.54 -17.16 11.73
C VAL A 468 0.17 -17.81 11.63
N LEU A 469 -0.82 -17.20 12.30
CA LEU A 469 -2.22 -17.59 12.23
C LEU A 469 -3.07 -16.53 11.51
N SER A 470 -4.27 -16.93 11.14
CA SER A 470 -5.35 -16.07 10.67
C SER A 470 -6.63 -16.41 11.43
N TRP A 471 -7.53 -15.44 11.55
CA TRP A 471 -8.84 -15.63 12.15
C TRP A 471 -9.88 -15.86 11.06
N CYS A 472 -10.56 -16.99 11.10
CA CYS A 472 -11.54 -17.41 10.10
C CYS A 472 -12.83 -17.85 10.82
N GLY A 473 -13.85 -16.98 10.82
CA GLY A 473 -15.21 -17.37 11.22
C GLY A 473 -15.35 -17.99 12.62
N GLY A 474 -14.58 -17.52 13.61
CA GLY A 474 -14.62 -18.08 14.98
C GLY A 474 -13.50 -19.07 15.31
N LYS A 475 -12.65 -19.40 14.33
CA LYS A 475 -11.53 -20.33 14.51
C LYS A 475 -10.20 -19.70 14.06
N TYR A 476 -9.11 -20.26 14.54
CA TYR A 476 -7.77 -19.93 14.06
C TYR A 476 -7.36 -20.89 12.95
N CYS A 477 -6.69 -20.40 11.92
CA CYS A 477 -6.12 -21.20 10.84
C CYS A 477 -4.66 -20.82 10.65
N VAL A 478 -3.82 -21.71 10.10
CA VAL A 478 -2.48 -21.30 9.67
C VAL A 478 -2.62 -20.23 8.59
N ALA A 479 -1.88 -19.13 8.69
CA ALA A 479 -2.07 -17.97 7.82
C ALA A 479 -1.83 -18.29 6.34
N ASN A 480 -0.97 -19.26 6.05
CA ASN A 480 -0.71 -19.77 4.71
C ASN A 480 -0.15 -21.20 4.78
N GLU A 481 -0.45 -22.03 3.76
CA GLU A 481 -0.02 -23.44 3.75
C GLU A 481 1.50 -23.60 3.55
N SER A 482 2.15 -22.61 2.95
CA SER A 482 3.59 -22.68 2.69
C SER A 482 4.41 -22.67 3.98
N LEU A 483 3.90 -22.05 5.05
CA LEU A 483 4.58 -21.95 6.34
C LEU A 483 5.01 -23.31 6.86
N TYR A 484 4.14 -24.32 6.75
CA TYR A 484 4.46 -25.71 7.10
C TYR A 484 5.63 -26.25 6.25
N SER A 485 5.55 -26.10 4.92
CA SER A 485 6.58 -26.60 4.00
C SER A 485 7.95 -26.00 4.31
N TYR A 486 8.03 -24.69 4.55
CA TYR A 486 9.30 -24.03 4.86
C TYR A 486 9.80 -24.38 6.26
N ALA A 487 8.93 -24.37 7.26
CA ALA A 487 9.31 -24.69 8.63
C ALA A 487 9.83 -26.13 8.73
N SER A 488 9.18 -27.09 8.06
CA SER A 488 9.64 -28.47 7.98
C SER A 488 11.01 -28.58 7.32
N ASN A 489 11.18 -27.97 6.13
CA ASN A 489 12.43 -28.09 5.38
C ASN A 489 13.63 -27.37 6.02
N LEU A 490 13.38 -26.33 6.81
CA LEU A 490 14.41 -25.65 7.59
C LEU A 490 14.67 -26.32 8.95
N GLY A 491 14.05 -27.46 9.23
CA GLY A 491 14.22 -28.19 10.48
C GLY A 491 13.54 -27.54 11.69
N LEU A 492 12.74 -26.49 11.52
CA LEU A 492 12.05 -25.80 12.61
C LEU A 492 10.98 -26.66 13.29
N LEU A 493 10.51 -27.71 12.62
CA LEU A 493 9.54 -28.68 13.16
C LEU A 493 10.20 -29.98 13.65
N ALA A 494 11.52 -30.10 13.53
CA ALA A 494 12.27 -31.22 14.06
C ALA A 494 12.21 -31.22 15.60
N ASP A 495 12.34 -32.39 16.21
CA ASP A 495 12.24 -32.52 17.66
C ASP A 495 13.31 -31.70 18.39
N GLU A 496 14.52 -31.60 17.82
CA GLU A 496 15.61 -30.75 18.34
C GLU A 496 15.22 -29.26 18.40
N ALA A 497 14.60 -28.73 17.36
CA ALA A 497 14.18 -27.32 17.31
C ALA A 497 13.00 -27.04 18.27
N LEU A 498 12.10 -28.01 18.43
CA LEU A 498 11.04 -27.92 19.44
C LEU A 498 11.60 -27.98 20.86
N ASP A 499 12.62 -28.82 21.10
CA ASP A 499 13.31 -28.87 22.38
C ASP A 499 14.01 -27.55 22.71
N GLU A 500 14.63 -26.91 21.72
CA GLU A 500 15.18 -25.56 21.89
C GLU A 500 14.09 -24.54 22.26
N ALA A 501 12.93 -24.59 21.59
CA ALA A 501 11.80 -23.72 21.89
C ALA A 501 11.24 -23.98 23.31
N ARG A 502 11.13 -25.24 23.73
CA ARG A 502 10.75 -25.63 25.10
C ARG A 502 11.73 -25.09 26.14
N MET A 503 13.03 -25.20 25.86
CA MET A 503 14.08 -24.69 26.74
C MET A 503 14.02 -23.16 26.85
N ALA A 504 13.69 -22.45 25.76
CA ALA A 504 13.49 -21.01 25.79
C ALA A 504 12.30 -20.61 26.68
N VAL A 505 11.18 -21.34 26.62
CA VAL A 505 10.02 -21.12 27.51
C VAL A 505 10.41 -21.32 28.98
N ARG A 506 11.15 -22.40 29.29
CA ARG A 506 11.64 -22.65 30.66
C ARG A 506 12.52 -21.52 31.17
N LYS A 507 13.49 -21.07 30.37
CA LYS A 507 14.37 -19.93 30.72
C LYS A 507 13.60 -18.64 30.94
N GLN A 508 12.59 -18.35 30.10
CA GLN A 508 11.74 -17.16 30.24
C GLN A 508 10.97 -17.20 31.57
N ASN A 509 10.46 -18.37 31.97
CA ASN A 509 9.77 -18.56 33.25
C ASN A 509 10.71 -18.51 34.47
N GLU A 510 11.97 -18.91 34.33
CA GLU A 510 12.99 -18.81 35.38
C GLU A 510 13.49 -17.38 35.59
N LEU A 511 13.59 -16.58 34.53
CA LEU A 511 14.02 -15.17 34.58
C LEU A 511 12.93 -14.23 35.12
N PHE A 512 11.66 -14.63 34.99
CA PHE A 512 10.51 -13.92 35.53
C PHE A 512 9.70 -14.85 36.43
N PRO A 513 10.24 -15.28 37.59
CA PRO A 513 9.44 -16.03 38.54
C PRO A 513 8.28 -15.12 38.93
N LEU A 514 7.06 -15.61 38.69
CA LEU A 514 5.79 -14.96 38.98
C LEU A 514 5.95 -13.99 40.16
N ALA A 515 5.87 -12.68 39.90
CA ALA A 515 5.58 -11.70 40.92
C ALA A 515 4.15 -12.00 41.41
N VAL A 516 4.04 -13.01 42.27
CA VAL A 516 2.85 -13.29 43.05
C VAL A 516 2.79 -12.22 44.12
N TYR A 517 2.02 -11.16 43.88
CA TYR A 517 1.27 -10.42 44.89
C TYR A 517 0.00 -9.83 44.28
#